data_AF-A0A940G9I8-F1
#
_entry.id   AF-A0A940G9I8-F1
#
_cell.length_a   1.000
_cell.length_b   1.000
_cell.length_c   1.000
_cell.angle_alpha   90.00
_cell.angle_beta   90.00
_cell.angle_gamma   90.00
#
_symmetry.space_group_name_H-M   'P 1'
#
loop_
_entity.id
_entity.type
_entity.pdbx_description
1 polymer ?
#
loop_
_entity_poly.entity_id
_entity_poly.type
_entity_poly.pdbx_seq_one_letter_code
_entity_poly.pdbx_strand_id
1 'polypeptide(L)'
;MLAFTAGNRRFGIAANLVREVGRLPRLTPVPHAPPSLLGLGNLRGEALPVVSAARLLGLEEQAPERIVVIEGDHPAALAIERIDGIVSGGERDLPPFADLLDRCFPARIGATGHRRAARQSDAADHDRLALLTFAIGEQLFALPLEDIENVLRVPAEIALLPHGDAATVGTIAWRDRPLPLFSLAALLDLPARPGKDARIVVARIGNHAAGFTVDRIGTLLHAPQAAVDPVPAALLRSSAETVIQAIYRPPAGGRLVSVLSAEHLLDEELTATLSRAAARPRAAAARRSARTEPLLLIESAGQRLAFPLAAIRRLAPAPARLTPLPQAPAFLLGLTGLHGEAVPVIDLSLHLSGRAAAPGRSRLLVVEIAGADAALLVDAVHGLVRAPAESLAKAPPLGTETAAIGRVLQLGDGMEVTLVISPADLFDALQRKSIAQTGGKPAQPE
;
A
#
# COMPACT_ATOMS: atom_id res chain seq x y z
N MET A 1 -7.03 42.64 0.67
CA MET A 1 -6.89 41.38 1.47
C MET A 1 -8.03 40.43 1.10
N LEU A 2 -7.84 39.13 1.28
CA LEU A 2 -8.93 38.15 1.21
C LEU A 2 -9.55 38.02 2.60
N ALA A 3 -10.85 38.27 2.72
CA ALA A 3 -11.60 38.11 3.97
C ALA A 3 -12.28 36.74 4.04
N PHE A 4 -12.22 36.11 5.22
CA PHE A 4 -12.80 34.80 5.48
C PHE A 4 -13.28 34.67 6.92
N THR A 5 -14.07 33.64 7.19
CA THR A 5 -14.57 33.30 8.53
C THR A 5 -13.92 32.03 9.06
N ALA A 6 -13.51 32.05 10.33
CA ALA A 6 -13.02 30.90 11.09
C ALA A 6 -13.36 31.07 12.58
N GLY A 7 -13.82 30.01 13.25
CA GLY A 7 -14.26 30.04 14.64
C GLY A 7 -15.36 31.09 14.89
N ASN A 8 -16.33 31.20 13.97
CA ASN A 8 -17.38 32.23 13.97
C ASN A 8 -16.89 33.70 13.96
N ARG A 9 -15.62 33.94 13.62
CA ARG A 9 -15.02 35.29 13.57
C ARG A 9 -14.46 35.57 12.18
N ARG A 10 -14.48 36.84 11.77
CA ARG A 10 -13.97 37.29 10.47
C ARG A 10 -12.51 37.69 10.58
N PHE A 11 -11.70 37.20 9.64
CA PHE A 11 -10.28 37.47 9.51
C PHE A 11 -9.94 37.88 8.08
N GLY A 12 -8.75 38.47 7.91
CA GLY A 12 -8.16 38.75 6.61
C GLY A 12 -6.84 38.02 6.44
N ILE A 13 -6.48 37.73 5.19
CA ILE A 13 -5.11 37.37 4.80
C ILE A 13 -4.67 38.26 3.63
N ALA A 14 -3.38 38.60 3.60
CA ALA A 14 -2.80 39.39 2.53
C ALA A 14 -2.96 38.65 1.18
N ALA A 15 -3.46 39.35 0.17
CA ALA A 15 -3.87 38.70 -1.09
C ALA A 15 -2.68 38.15 -1.89
N ASN A 16 -1.50 38.73 -1.71
CA ASN A 16 -0.23 38.27 -2.29
C ASN A 16 0.25 36.92 -1.72
N LEU A 17 -0.22 36.52 -0.54
CA LEU A 17 0.11 35.22 0.05
C LEU A 17 -0.85 34.11 -0.42
N VAL A 18 -1.95 34.47 -1.08
CA VAL A 18 -2.98 33.51 -1.49
C VAL A 18 -2.69 33.01 -2.89
N ARG A 19 -2.33 31.72 -3.00
CA ARG A 19 -2.16 31.04 -4.29
C ARG A 19 -3.50 30.70 -4.93
N GLU A 20 -4.39 30.10 -4.15
CA GLU A 20 -5.73 29.75 -4.60
C GLU A 20 -6.71 29.55 -3.46
N VAL A 21 -7.99 29.51 -3.80
CA VAL A 21 -9.10 29.22 -2.89
C VAL A 21 -9.98 28.13 -3.46
N GLY A 22 -10.40 27.20 -2.60
CA GLY A 22 -11.11 26.00 -3.02
C GLY A 22 -12.09 25.48 -1.98
N ARG A 23 -12.71 24.34 -2.29
CA ARG A 23 -13.42 23.52 -1.31
C ARG A 23 -12.42 22.65 -0.56
N LEU A 24 -12.71 22.35 0.71
CA LEU A 24 -11.93 21.40 1.48
C LEU A 24 -11.95 20.02 0.79
N PRO A 25 -10.80 19.48 0.36
CA PRO A 25 -10.74 18.14 -0.22
C PRO A 25 -10.91 17.09 0.88
N ARG A 26 -11.04 15.82 0.47
CA ARG A 26 -10.86 14.71 1.42
C ARG A 26 -9.41 14.73 1.92
N LEU A 27 -9.26 14.68 3.24
CA LEU A 27 -7.95 14.68 3.90
C LEU A 27 -7.51 13.26 4.21
N THR A 28 -6.21 13.00 4.06
CA THR A 28 -5.53 11.84 4.62
C THR A 28 -4.96 12.24 5.98
N PRO A 29 -5.47 11.68 7.08
CA PRO A 29 -4.95 11.97 8.41
C PRO A 29 -3.46 11.65 8.51
N VAL A 30 -2.75 12.46 9.28
CA VAL A 30 -1.33 12.24 9.59
C VAL A 30 -1.29 11.67 11.01
N PRO A 31 -0.75 10.46 11.24
CA PRO A 31 -0.56 9.89 12.57
C PRO A 31 0.20 10.87 13.47
N HIS A 32 -0.13 10.93 14.76
CA HIS A 32 0.55 11.80 15.74
C HIS A 32 0.59 13.29 15.38
N ALA A 33 -0.31 13.73 14.50
CA ALA A 33 -0.40 15.12 14.08
C ALA A 33 -0.81 16.06 15.22
N PRO A 34 -0.27 17.30 15.25
CA PRO A 34 -0.79 18.31 16.17
C PRO A 34 -2.27 18.61 15.88
N PRO A 35 -3.08 19.01 16.88
CA PRO A 35 -4.51 19.23 16.70
C PRO A 35 -4.84 20.25 15.61
N SER A 36 -3.98 21.24 15.36
CA SER A 36 -4.18 22.24 14.30
C SER A 36 -4.07 21.65 12.89
N LEU A 37 -3.33 20.56 12.69
CA LEU A 37 -3.20 19.88 11.41
C LEU A 37 -4.38 18.93 11.19
N LEU A 38 -5.23 19.24 10.21
CA LEU A 38 -6.37 18.40 9.85
C LEU A 38 -5.96 17.19 8.99
N GLY A 39 -4.84 17.28 8.27
CA GLY A 39 -4.26 16.18 7.49
C GLY A 39 -3.64 16.66 6.18
N LEU A 40 -3.44 15.72 5.25
CA LEU A 40 -2.89 15.98 3.91
C LEU A 40 -4.01 16.00 2.87
N GLY A 41 -4.05 17.04 2.04
CA GLY A 41 -4.93 17.15 0.90
C GLY A 41 -4.17 16.98 -0.42
N ASN A 42 -4.80 16.35 -1.41
CA ASN A 42 -4.31 16.36 -2.79
C ASN A 42 -4.87 17.59 -3.52
N LEU A 43 -4.06 18.63 -3.68
CA LEU A 43 -4.43 19.90 -4.29
C LEU A 43 -3.69 20.07 -5.62
N ARG A 44 -4.43 19.96 -6.73
CA ARG A 44 -3.89 19.98 -8.11
C ARG A 44 -2.76 18.97 -8.36
N GLY A 45 -2.84 17.82 -7.71
CA GLY A 45 -1.80 16.80 -7.84
C GLY A 45 -0.61 17.05 -6.93
N GLU A 46 -0.66 17.97 -5.97
CA GLU A 46 0.36 18.16 -4.92
C GLU A 46 -0.19 17.70 -3.56
N ALA A 47 0.60 16.95 -2.78
CA ALA A 47 0.24 16.63 -1.40
C ALA A 47 0.57 17.83 -0.49
N LEU A 48 -0.45 18.54 -0.01
CA LEU A 48 -0.29 19.71 0.85
C LEU A 48 -0.86 19.49 2.27
N PRO A 49 -0.16 19.95 3.32
CA PRO A 49 -0.70 20.03 4.66
C PRO A 49 -1.92 20.96 4.69
N VAL A 50 -2.99 20.52 5.33
CA VAL A 50 -4.21 21.30 5.55
C VAL A 50 -4.37 21.54 7.04
N VAL A 51 -4.29 22.80 7.44
CA VAL A 51 -4.27 23.27 8.83
C VAL A 51 -5.55 24.04 9.12
N SER A 52 -6.21 23.78 10.24
CA SER A 52 -7.38 24.57 10.65
C SER A 52 -6.95 25.98 11.04
N ALA A 53 -7.55 26.99 10.39
CA ALA A 53 -7.36 28.39 10.78
C ALA A 53 -7.93 28.68 12.18
N ALA A 54 -9.06 28.06 12.57
CA ALA A 54 -9.66 28.29 13.89
C ALA A 54 -8.75 27.76 15.01
N ARG A 55 -8.29 26.50 14.90
CA ARG A 55 -7.36 25.92 15.88
C ARG A 55 -6.03 26.65 15.94
N LEU A 56 -5.52 27.11 14.79
CA LEU A 56 -4.29 27.90 14.71
C LEU A 56 -4.40 29.24 15.45
N LEU A 57 -5.61 29.81 15.47
CA LEU A 57 -5.94 31.04 16.19
C LEU A 57 -6.40 30.80 17.64
N GLY A 58 -6.39 29.55 18.11
CA GLY A 58 -6.87 29.19 19.46
C GLY A 58 -8.39 29.33 19.64
N LEU A 59 -9.16 29.26 18.55
CA LEU A 59 -10.62 29.32 18.54
C LEU A 59 -11.23 27.92 18.54
N GLU A 60 -12.50 27.84 18.92
CA GLU A 60 -13.28 26.61 18.81
C GLU A 60 -13.51 26.25 17.34
N GLU A 61 -13.27 24.98 16.98
CA GLU A 61 -13.41 24.49 15.62
C GLU A 61 -14.88 24.36 15.24
N GLN A 62 -15.31 25.08 14.20
CA GLN A 62 -16.51 24.76 13.43
C GLN A 62 -16.12 23.95 12.20
N ALA A 63 -17.07 23.20 11.62
CA ALA A 63 -16.79 22.37 10.45
C ALA A 63 -16.27 23.22 9.27
N PRO A 64 -15.00 23.09 8.85
CA PRO A 64 -14.47 23.88 7.75
C PRO A 64 -14.98 23.33 6.42
N GLU A 65 -15.32 24.21 5.48
CA GLU A 65 -15.83 23.82 4.14
C GLU A 65 -14.92 24.27 2.99
N ARG A 66 -14.05 25.24 3.26
CA ARG A 66 -13.23 25.92 2.26
C ARG A 66 -11.76 25.87 2.66
N ILE A 67 -10.90 26.05 1.66
CA ILE A 67 -9.47 26.19 1.89
C ILE A 67 -8.94 27.45 1.21
N VAL A 68 -7.93 28.03 1.84
CA VAL A 68 -7.06 29.07 1.26
C VAL A 68 -5.66 28.48 1.19
N VAL A 69 -5.12 28.31 -0.01
CA VAL A 69 -3.74 27.83 -0.18
C VAL A 69 -2.80 29.02 -0.07
N ILE A 70 -1.87 28.92 0.87
CA ILE A 70 -0.89 29.96 1.17
C ILE A 70 0.46 29.57 0.57
N GLU A 71 1.07 30.53 -0.12
CA GLU A 71 2.46 30.45 -0.55
C GLU A 71 3.41 31.04 0.49
N GLY A 72 4.59 30.42 0.61
CA GLY A 72 5.65 30.78 1.53
C GLY A 72 6.76 29.71 1.52
N ASP A 73 7.72 29.80 2.42
CA ASP A 73 8.81 28.80 2.54
C ASP A 73 8.29 27.38 2.83
N HIS A 74 7.10 27.29 3.44
CA HIS A 74 6.40 26.05 3.76
C HIS A 74 4.94 26.12 3.25
N PRO A 75 4.67 25.70 2.00
CA PRO A 75 3.33 25.80 1.42
C PRO A 75 2.33 24.93 2.18
N ALA A 76 1.18 25.52 2.52
CA ALA A 76 0.11 24.86 3.27
C ALA A 76 -1.26 25.44 2.91
N ALA A 77 -2.32 24.69 3.18
CA ALA A 77 -3.70 25.14 3.04
C ALA A 77 -4.31 25.46 4.41
N LEU A 78 -4.90 26.64 4.56
CA LEU A 78 -5.76 26.95 5.70
C LEU A 78 -7.18 26.48 5.43
N ALA A 79 -7.67 25.56 6.25
CA ALA A 79 -9.07 25.20 6.32
C ALA A 79 -9.85 26.28 7.07
N ILE A 80 -10.90 26.78 6.42
CA ILE A 80 -11.74 27.89 6.86
C ILE A 80 -13.22 27.53 6.65
N GLU A 81 -14.11 28.22 7.36
CA GLU A 81 -15.55 27.99 7.21
C GLU A 81 -16.06 28.52 5.87
N ARG A 82 -15.82 29.81 5.59
CA ARG A 82 -16.23 30.43 4.32
C ARG A 82 -15.35 31.60 3.92
N ILE A 83 -15.41 31.94 2.64
CA ILE A 83 -14.79 33.14 2.08
C ILE A 83 -15.85 34.24 2.01
N ASP A 84 -15.56 35.40 2.59
CA ASP A 84 -16.47 36.55 2.59
C ASP A 84 -16.20 37.51 1.41
N GLY A 85 -15.05 37.37 0.75
CA GLY A 85 -14.70 38.11 -0.48
C GLY A 85 -13.38 38.88 -0.38
N ILE A 86 -13.05 39.63 -1.43
CA ILE A 86 -11.88 40.52 -1.45
C ILE A 86 -12.33 41.88 -0.91
N VAL A 87 -11.59 42.41 0.07
CA VAL A 87 -11.86 43.72 0.67
C VAL A 87 -10.62 44.60 0.64
N SER A 88 -10.85 45.90 0.45
CA SER A 88 -9.84 46.96 0.59
C SER A 88 -9.71 47.34 2.07
N GLY A 89 -8.53 47.20 2.66
CA GLY A 89 -8.25 47.55 4.05
C GLY A 89 -6.76 47.46 4.35
N GLY A 90 -6.31 48.10 5.43
CA GLY A 90 -4.90 48.15 5.81
C GLY A 90 -4.38 46.85 6.43
N GLU A 91 -3.10 46.53 6.22
CA GLU A 91 -2.42 45.32 6.73
C GLU A 91 -2.22 45.28 8.26
N ARG A 92 -2.64 46.32 9.00
CA ARG A 92 -2.26 46.49 10.42
C ARG A 92 -2.90 45.50 11.41
N ASP A 93 -3.95 44.77 11.02
CA ASP A 93 -4.69 43.83 11.88
C ASP A 93 -4.83 42.42 11.28
N LEU A 94 -3.96 42.03 10.34
CA LEU A 94 -3.98 40.69 9.76
C LEU A 94 -3.31 39.69 10.72
N PRO A 95 -3.90 38.51 11.00
CA PRO A 95 -3.21 37.48 11.77
C PRO A 95 -1.95 37.04 11.01
N PRO A 96 -0.82 36.83 11.70
CA PRO A 96 0.43 36.45 11.08
C PRO A 96 0.41 34.95 10.75
N PHE A 97 -0.40 34.55 9.75
CA PHE A 97 -0.60 33.15 9.41
C PHE A 97 0.69 32.45 8.99
N ALA A 98 1.60 33.13 8.29
CA ALA A 98 2.92 32.61 7.99
C ALA A 98 3.68 32.25 9.28
N ASP A 99 3.86 33.20 10.20
CA ASP A 99 4.54 32.95 11.48
C ASP A 99 3.81 31.92 12.37
N LEU A 100 2.47 31.88 12.32
CA LEU A 100 1.67 30.90 13.07
C LEU A 100 1.88 29.48 12.53
N LEU A 101 2.00 29.33 11.21
CA LEU A 101 2.35 28.07 10.57
C LEU A 101 3.79 27.70 10.95
N ASP A 102 4.74 28.64 10.92
CA ASP A 102 6.12 28.40 11.35
C ASP A 102 6.22 27.99 12.83
N ARG A 103 5.36 28.53 13.70
CA ARG A 103 5.28 28.13 15.12
C ARG A 103 4.64 26.76 15.32
N CYS A 104 3.69 26.37 14.47
CA CYS A 104 3.18 24.99 14.46
C CYS A 104 4.22 23.98 13.96
N PHE A 105 5.19 24.45 13.17
CA PHE A 105 6.22 23.63 12.54
C PHE A 105 7.63 24.22 12.78
N PRO A 106 8.10 24.32 14.04
CA PRO A 106 9.31 25.08 14.37
C PRO A 106 10.55 24.51 13.70
N ALA A 107 11.34 25.37 13.05
CA ALA A 107 12.55 24.97 12.38
C ALA A 107 13.61 24.45 13.37
N ARG A 108 14.03 23.18 13.23
CA ARG A 108 15.36 22.77 13.71
C ARG A 108 16.40 23.12 12.65
N ILE A 109 17.38 23.92 13.06
CA ILE A 109 18.68 24.03 12.41
C ILE A 109 19.42 22.72 12.67
N GLY A 110 19.76 22.00 11.60
CA GLY A 110 20.71 20.89 11.64
C GLY A 110 20.15 19.54 11.18
N ALA A 111 20.29 19.24 9.88
CA ALA A 111 20.29 17.88 9.35
C ALA A 111 21.16 17.83 8.08
N THR A 112 22.47 17.81 8.28
CA THR A 112 23.42 17.29 7.29
C THR A 112 23.27 15.77 7.20
N GLY A 113 23.07 15.26 5.97
CA GLY A 113 23.05 13.82 5.64
C GLY A 113 21.65 13.22 5.76
N HIS A 114 20.95 12.86 4.69
CA HIS A 114 21.32 11.75 3.82
C HIS A 114 20.93 12.04 2.36
N ARG A 115 21.88 12.58 1.58
CA ARG A 115 21.91 12.37 0.13
C ARG A 115 22.35 10.92 -0.09
N ARG A 116 21.41 9.99 -0.26
CA ARG A 116 21.76 8.67 -0.78
C ARG A 116 21.80 8.76 -2.30
N ALA A 117 23.03 8.72 -2.78
CA ALA A 117 23.43 8.85 -4.17
C ALA A 117 22.60 7.95 -5.08
N ALA A 118 22.09 8.56 -6.15
CA ALA A 118 21.72 7.89 -7.37
C ALA A 118 22.88 6.98 -7.81
N ARG A 119 22.64 5.66 -7.78
CA ARG A 119 23.43 4.71 -8.56
C ARG A 119 22.67 4.46 -9.85
N GLN A 120 23.17 5.06 -10.92
CA GLN A 120 22.84 4.70 -12.30
C GLN A 120 23.46 3.35 -12.64
N SER A 121 22.60 2.38 -13.00
CA SER A 121 22.79 1.21 -13.88
C SER A 121 21.62 0.25 -13.56
N ASP A 122 20.71 -0.18 -14.43
CA ASP A 122 20.50 -0.09 -15.86
C ASP A 122 19.00 0.18 -16.13
N ALA A 123 18.73 0.87 -17.23
CA ALA A 123 17.44 1.44 -17.59
C ALA A 123 16.39 0.40 -18.01
N ALA A 124 15.16 0.58 -17.50
CA ALA A 124 13.89 0.63 -18.24
C ALA A 124 12.68 0.01 -17.50
N ASP A 125 12.86 -0.73 -16.40
CA ASP A 125 11.73 -1.35 -15.66
C ASP A 125 11.80 -1.20 -14.11
N HIS A 126 12.87 -0.58 -13.59
CA HIS A 126 13.14 -0.50 -12.15
C HIS A 126 12.70 0.81 -11.45
N ASP A 127 12.04 1.75 -12.14
CA ASP A 127 11.62 3.04 -11.55
C ASP A 127 10.23 2.97 -10.86
N ARG A 128 9.87 1.78 -10.36
CA ARG A 128 8.58 1.52 -9.71
C ARG A 128 8.78 0.91 -8.34
N LEU A 129 8.30 1.62 -7.31
CA LEU A 129 8.27 1.14 -5.93
C LEU A 129 7.06 0.21 -5.75
N ALA A 130 7.33 -1.04 -5.39
CA ALA A 130 6.27 -1.98 -5.04
C ALA A 130 5.82 -1.74 -3.59
N LEU A 131 4.54 -1.40 -3.42
CA LEU A 131 3.94 -1.01 -2.15
C LEU A 131 2.76 -1.94 -1.85
N LEU A 132 2.78 -2.61 -0.69
CA LEU A 132 1.59 -3.33 -0.23
C LEU A 132 0.71 -2.35 0.53
N THR A 133 -0.50 -2.08 0.01
CA THR A 133 -1.46 -1.25 0.75
C THR A 133 -2.26 -2.06 1.76
N PHE A 134 -2.69 -1.39 2.81
CA PHE A 134 -3.58 -1.94 3.83
C PHE A 134 -4.43 -0.82 4.44
N ALA A 135 -5.53 -1.21 5.07
CA ALA A 135 -6.45 -0.30 5.72
C ALA A 135 -6.36 -0.40 7.25
N ILE A 136 -6.47 0.76 7.90
CA ILE A 136 -6.68 0.92 9.34
C ILE A 136 -7.84 1.91 9.51
N GLY A 137 -8.95 1.44 10.08
CA GLY A 137 -10.22 2.13 10.05
C GLY A 137 -10.64 2.44 8.61
N GLU A 138 -10.87 3.72 8.33
CA GLU A 138 -11.17 4.19 6.98
C GLU A 138 -9.91 4.52 6.17
N GLN A 139 -8.72 4.56 6.77
CA GLN A 139 -7.51 5.09 6.14
C GLN A 139 -6.70 4.02 5.41
N LEU A 140 -6.09 4.42 4.29
CA LEU A 140 -5.16 3.57 3.52
C LEU A 140 -3.72 3.98 3.80
N PHE A 141 -2.92 2.97 4.10
CA PHE A 141 -1.49 3.04 4.30
C PHE A 141 -0.80 2.07 3.35
N ALA A 142 0.52 2.20 3.23
CA ALA A 142 1.34 1.23 2.52
C ALA A 142 2.64 0.97 3.25
N LEU A 143 3.19 -0.23 3.08
CA LEU A 143 4.57 -0.55 3.42
C LEU A 143 5.32 -0.93 2.13
N PRO A 144 6.60 -0.55 1.99
CA PRO A 144 7.46 -1.07 0.96
C PRO A 144 7.48 -2.58 1.01
N LEU A 145 7.31 -3.20 -0.16
CA LEU A 145 7.29 -4.65 -0.25
C LEU A 145 8.61 -5.29 0.19
N GLU A 146 9.72 -4.56 0.02
CA GLU A 146 11.06 -4.92 0.48
C GLU A 146 11.18 -5.17 1.99
N ASP A 147 10.33 -4.52 2.76
CA ASP A 147 10.30 -4.67 4.21
C ASP A 147 9.34 -5.77 4.66
N ILE A 148 8.51 -6.31 3.78
CA ILE A 148 7.50 -7.31 4.15
C ILE A 148 8.04 -8.72 3.92
N GLU A 149 8.06 -9.54 4.98
CA GLU A 149 8.42 -10.96 4.92
C GLU A 149 7.22 -11.86 4.63
N ASN A 150 6.07 -11.58 5.26
CA ASN A 150 4.87 -12.42 5.14
C ASN A 150 3.58 -11.64 5.44
N VAL A 151 2.44 -12.14 5.00
CA VAL A 151 1.11 -11.66 5.41
C VAL A 151 0.30 -12.85 5.91
N LEU A 152 -0.04 -12.84 7.19
CA LEU A 152 -0.71 -13.94 7.88
C LEU A 152 -2.16 -13.58 8.21
N ARG A 153 -2.98 -14.60 8.43
CA ARG A 153 -4.27 -14.43 9.10
C ARG A 153 -4.06 -14.30 10.61
N VAL A 154 -4.90 -13.51 11.27
CA VAL A 154 -4.90 -13.44 12.73
C VAL A 154 -5.36 -14.80 13.27
N PRO A 155 -4.55 -15.51 14.09
CA PRO A 155 -4.95 -16.79 14.68
C PRO A 155 -6.02 -16.58 15.76
N ALA A 156 -6.73 -17.65 16.11
CA ALA A 156 -7.75 -17.62 17.16
C ALA A 156 -7.15 -17.37 18.56
N GLU A 157 -5.91 -17.83 18.78
CA GLU A 157 -5.19 -17.68 20.04
C GLU A 157 -3.87 -16.95 19.80
N ILE A 158 -3.62 -15.89 20.59
CA ILE A 158 -2.38 -15.14 20.62
C ILE A 158 -1.87 -15.18 22.05
N ALA A 159 -0.61 -15.58 22.25
CA ALA A 159 -0.01 -15.61 23.57
C ALA A 159 0.32 -14.19 24.02
N LEU A 160 -0.23 -13.74 25.15
CA LEU A 160 0.02 -12.40 25.67
C LEU A 160 1.45 -12.29 26.21
N LEU A 161 2.10 -11.16 25.94
CA LEU A 161 3.40 -10.84 26.53
C LEU A 161 3.19 -10.21 27.92
N PRO A 162 4.00 -10.59 28.93
CA PRO A 162 3.96 -9.94 30.23
C PRO A 162 4.36 -8.47 30.09
N HIS A 163 3.59 -7.57 30.71
CA HIS A 163 3.78 -6.11 30.65
C HIS A 163 3.53 -5.47 29.26
N GLY A 164 2.68 -6.07 28.42
CA GLY A 164 2.27 -5.46 27.15
C GLY A 164 1.48 -4.15 27.35
N ASP A 165 1.85 -3.12 26.61
CA ASP A 165 1.10 -1.88 26.46
C ASP A 165 -0.03 -2.02 25.42
N ALA A 166 -0.79 -0.94 25.16
CA ALA A 166 -1.87 -0.96 24.17
C ALA A 166 -1.40 -1.23 22.73
N ALA A 167 -0.12 -0.96 22.44
CA ALA A 167 0.50 -1.27 21.17
C ALA A 167 0.90 -2.76 21.05
N THR A 168 1.17 -3.45 22.14
CA THR A 168 1.58 -4.86 22.15
C THR A 168 0.38 -5.80 22.20
N VAL A 169 0.16 -6.55 21.13
CA VAL A 169 -0.94 -7.53 21.04
C VAL A 169 -0.54 -8.87 21.67
N GLY A 170 0.73 -9.28 21.51
CA GLY A 170 1.25 -10.53 22.07
C GLY A 170 2.32 -11.16 21.19
N THR A 171 2.40 -12.48 21.16
CA THR A 171 3.34 -13.26 20.34
C THR A 171 2.67 -14.50 19.79
N ILE A 172 3.09 -14.93 18.60
CA ILE A 172 2.67 -16.19 17.98
C ILE A 172 3.88 -17.04 17.59
N ALA A 173 3.69 -18.35 17.42
CA ALA A 173 4.71 -19.22 16.84
C ALA A 173 4.75 -19.02 15.32
N TRP A 174 5.92 -18.76 14.76
CA TRP A 174 6.09 -18.58 13.32
C TRP A 174 7.50 -18.99 12.88
N ARG A 175 7.61 -20.00 12.00
CA ARG A 175 8.89 -20.57 11.54
C ARG A 175 9.81 -20.94 12.72
N ASP A 176 9.24 -21.64 13.70
CA ASP A 176 9.90 -22.11 14.92
C ASP A 176 10.52 -21.01 15.80
N ARG A 177 10.14 -19.75 15.56
CA ARG A 177 10.50 -18.59 16.38
C ARG A 177 9.26 -17.86 16.89
N PRO A 178 9.32 -17.22 18.07
CA PRO A 178 8.28 -16.30 18.49
C PRO A 178 8.28 -15.08 17.56
N LEU A 179 7.09 -14.70 17.08
CA LEU A 179 6.84 -13.48 16.34
C LEU A 179 6.01 -12.53 17.22
N PRO A 180 6.62 -11.46 17.77
CA PRO A 180 5.91 -10.42 18.48
C PRO A 180 4.93 -9.70 17.55
N LEU A 181 3.73 -9.45 18.06
CA LEU A 181 2.62 -8.81 17.36
C LEU A 181 2.31 -7.46 17.99
N PHE A 182 2.23 -6.44 17.15
CA PHE A 182 1.88 -5.06 17.52
C PHE A 182 0.64 -4.60 16.77
N SER A 183 -0.17 -3.77 17.43
CA SER A 183 -1.34 -3.13 16.85
C SER A 183 -0.90 -1.90 16.08
N LEU A 184 -0.96 -1.95 14.74
CA LEU A 184 -0.56 -0.81 13.93
C LEU A 184 -1.50 0.38 14.13
N ALA A 185 -2.78 0.11 14.42
CA ALA A 185 -3.73 1.15 14.80
C ALA A 185 -3.30 1.87 16.09
N ALA A 186 -2.91 1.13 17.13
CA ALA A 186 -2.45 1.72 18.39
C ALA A 186 -1.12 2.48 18.21
N LEU A 187 -0.17 1.92 17.44
CA LEU A 187 1.11 2.58 17.12
C LEU A 187 0.95 3.90 16.37
N LEU A 188 -0.12 4.03 15.58
CA LEU A 188 -0.43 5.23 14.81
C LEU A 188 -1.42 6.18 15.50
N ASP A 189 -1.86 5.84 16.72
CA ASP A 189 -2.94 6.53 17.45
C ASP A 189 -4.24 6.67 16.62
N LEU A 190 -4.62 5.57 15.96
CA LEU A 190 -5.80 5.48 15.10
C LEU A 190 -6.84 4.51 15.66
N PRO A 191 -8.14 4.75 15.38
CA PRO A 191 -9.20 3.83 15.77
C PRO A 191 -9.10 2.53 14.95
N ALA A 192 -8.77 1.43 15.62
CA ALA A 192 -8.79 0.09 15.04
C ALA A 192 -10.22 -0.38 14.79
N ARG A 193 -10.45 -1.15 13.71
CA ARG A 193 -11.70 -1.88 13.48
C ARG A 193 -11.40 -3.35 13.20
N PRO A 194 -11.05 -4.14 14.24
CA PRO A 194 -10.77 -5.55 14.05
C PRO A 194 -12.01 -6.28 13.52
N GLY A 195 -11.83 -7.00 12.42
CA GLY A 195 -12.89 -7.77 11.76
C GLY A 195 -12.36 -9.08 11.19
N LYS A 196 -13.23 -9.87 10.55
CA LYS A 196 -12.86 -11.15 9.90
C LYS A 196 -11.78 -10.98 8.81
N ASP A 197 -11.64 -9.77 8.29
CA ASP A 197 -10.66 -9.42 7.27
C ASP A 197 -9.31 -8.97 7.84
N ALA A 198 -9.16 -8.93 9.18
CA ALA A 198 -7.92 -8.57 9.83
C ALA A 198 -6.78 -9.51 9.43
N ARG A 199 -5.59 -8.93 9.26
CA ARG A 199 -4.37 -9.65 8.87
C ARG A 199 -3.20 -9.18 9.71
N ILE A 200 -2.15 -9.99 9.74
CA ILE A 200 -0.85 -9.65 10.33
C ILE A 200 0.13 -9.42 9.17
N VAL A 201 0.63 -8.20 9.02
CA VAL A 201 1.75 -7.91 8.11
C VAL A 201 3.04 -8.17 8.88
N VAL A 202 3.78 -9.19 8.49
CA VAL A 202 5.08 -9.51 9.05
C VAL A 202 6.13 -8.71 8.30
N ALA A 203 6.71 -7.72 8.96
CA ALA A 203 7.74 -6.86 8.40
C ALA A 203 9.09 -7.06 9.11
N ARG A 204 10.16 -6.77 8.38
CA ARG A 204 11.54 -6.83 8.85
C ARG A 204 11.95 -5.47 9.42
N ILE A 205 12.46 -5.49 10.64
CA ILE A 205 12.98 -4.32 11.36
C ILE A 205 14.44 -4.64 11.72
N GLY A 206 15.37 -4.05 10.97
CA GLY A 206 16.78 -4.45 11.00
C GLY A 206 16.95 -5.93 10.65
N ASN A 207 17.32 -6.74 11.66
CA ASN A 207 17.52 -8.19 11.57
C ASN A 207 16.39 -9.03 12.20
N HIS A 208 15.35 -8.38 12.73
CA HIS A 208 14.25 -9.03 13.42
C HIS A 208 12.97 -8.95 12.59
N ALA A 209 12.04 -9.87 12.84
CA ALA A 209 10.71 -9.82 12.27
C ALA A 209 9.71 -9.36 13.34
N ALA A 210 8.78 -8.51 12.94
CA ALA A 210 7.68 -8.03 13.76
C ALA A 210 6.37 -8.20 12.99
N GLY A 211 5.32 -8.65 13.67
CA GLY A 211 3.98 -8.71 13.09
C GLY A 211 3.18 -7.46 13.43
N PHE A 212 2.53 -6.87 12.44
CA PHE A 212 1.66 -5.70 12.60
C PHE A 212 0.23 -6.07 12.26
N THR A 213 -0.71 -5.94 13.20
CA THR A 213 -2.12 -6.18 12.91
C THR A 213 -2.71 -5.00 12.13
N VAL A 214 -3.45 -5.33 11.07
CA VAL A 214 -4.15 -4.38 10.20
C VAL A 214 -5.58 -4.85 9.96
N ASP A 215 -6.51 -3.92 9.69
CA ASP A 215 -7.92 -4.26 9.56
C ASP A 215 -8.22 -5.01 8.26
N ARG A 216 -7.53 -4.66 7.18
CA ARG A 216 -7.64 -5.34 5.88
C ARG A 216 -6.43 -5.08 5.00
N ILE A 217 -5.98 -6.10 4.27
CA ILE A 217 -4.97 -5.93 3.21
C ILE A 217 -5.64 -5.38 1.96
N GLY A 218 -5.03 -4.34 1.40
CA GLY A 218 -5.45 -3.72 0.16
C GLY A 218 -4.76 -4.36 -1.06
N THR A 219 -4.52 -3.53 -2.05
CA THR A 219 -3.92 -3.91 -3.32
C THR A 219 -2.41 -3.75 -3.28
N LEU A 220 -1.67 -4.58 -4.02
CA LEU A 220 -0.29 -4.27 -4.37
C LEU A 220 -0.27 -3.15 -5.41
N LEU A 221 0.52 -2.12 -5.16
CA LEU A 221 0.73 -0.99 -6.06
C LEU A 221 2.17 -0.97 -6.56
N HIS A 222 2.36 -0.93 -7.87
CA HIS A 222 3.64 -0.55 -8.48
C HIS A 222 3.61 0.96 -8.75
N ALA A 223 4.05 1.74 -7.77
CA ALA A 223 4.03 3.20 -7.84
C ALA A 223 5.22 3.69 -8.66
N PRO A 224 5.02 4.42 -9.77
CA PRO A 224 6.15 5.08 -10.45
C PRO A 224 6.75 6.11 -9.50
N GLN A 225 8.07 6.26 -9.51
CA GLN A 225 8.76 7.13 -8.54
C GLN A 225 8.27 8.58 -8.62
N ALA A 226 7.88 9.07 -9.80
CA ALA A 226 7.28 10.39 -9.98
C ALA A 226 5.91 10.61 -9.30
N ALA A 227 5.21 9.53 -8.92
CA ALA A 227 3.94 9.59 -8.20
C ALA A 227 4.12 9.43 -6.68
N VAL A 228 5.36 9.28 -6.19
CA VAL A 228 5.70 9.18 -4.78
C VAL A 228 6.38 10.48 -4.36
N ASP A 229 5.65 11.28 -3.60
CA ASP A 229 6.16 12.54 -3.08
C ASP A 229 6.97 12.31 -1.81
N PRO A 230 8.02 13.13 -1.58
CA PRO A 230 8.58 13.26 -0.26
C PRO A 230 7.53 13.80 0.71
N VAL A 231 7.71 13.49 1.99
CA VAL A 231 6.86 14.05 3.03
C VAL A 231 7.01 15.58 3.03
N PRO A 232 5.91 16.36 2.99
CA PRO A 232 5.97 17.82 3.04
C PRO A 232 6.78 18.28 4.26
N ALA A 233 7.65 19.27 4.05
CA ALA A 233 8.58 19.76 5.08
C ALA A 233 7.87 20.20 6.38
N ALA A 234 6.61 20.63 6.30
CA ALA A 234 5.80 20.94 7.47
C ALA A 234 5.53 19.73 8.36
N LEU A 235 5.41 18.52 7.80
CA LEU A 235 5.19 17.28 8.57
C LEU A 235 6.48 16.67 9.08
N LEU A 236 7.59 16.93 8.38
CA LEU A 236 8.95 16.52 8.71
C LEU A 236 9.49 17.23 9.98
N ARG A 237 8.65 17.60 10.96
CA ARG A 237 9.07 18.29 12.20
C ARG A 237 8.20 17.94 13.43
N SER A 238 7.35 16.91 13.33
CA SER A 238 6.45 16.42 14.40
C SER A 238 6.76 14.96 14.73
N SER A 239 6.33 14.40 15.86
CA SER A 239 6.54 12.99 16.24
C SER A 239 6.11 11.96 15.17
N ALA A 240 5.28 12.38 14.19
CA ALA A 240 4.91 11.65 12.98
C ALA A 240 6.06 11.41 11.98
N GLU A 241 7.16 12.16 12.13
CA GLU A 241 8.34 12.23 11.25
C GLU A 241 8.97 10.89 10.93
N THR A 242 8.97 9.98 11.90
CA THR A 242 9.69 8.72 11.75
C THR A 242 8.85 7.72 10.96
N VAL A 243 7.53 7.73 11.18
CA VAL A 243 6.66 6.65 10.72
C VAL A 243 6.30 6.77 9.24
N ILE A 244 5.99 7.97 8.72
CA ILE A 244 5.69 8.17 7.29
C ILE A 244 6.97 8.55 6.55
N GLN A 245 7.38 7.75 5.57
CA GLN A 245 8.56 8.02 4.75
C GLN A 245 8.25 8.68 3.41
N ALA A 246 7.02 8.53 2.90
CA ALA A 246 6.60 9.12 1.63
C ALA A 246 5.08 9.18 1.51
N ILE A 247 4.58 9.92 0.52
CA ILE A 247 3.16 9.97 0.18
C ILE A 247 2.98 9.54 -1.28
N TYR A 248 2.21 8.48 -1.49
CA TYR A 248 1.83 8.07 -2.83
C TYR A 248 0.59 8.84 -3.29
N ARG A 249 0.71 9.51 -4.45
CA ARG A 249 -0.38 10.20 -5.16
C ARG A 249 -0.96 9.31 -6.26
N PRO A 250 -2.22 8.85 -6.14
CA PRO A 250 -2.84 8.11 -7.22
C PRO A 250 -3.05 8.99 -8.48
N PRO A 251 -2.79 8.47 -9.70
CA PRO A 251 -2.89 9.25 -10.95
C PRO A 251 -4.27 9.87 -11.23
N ALA A 252 -5.35 9.27 -10.70
CA ALA A 252 -6.73 9.66 -10.98
C ALA A 252 -7.33 10.60 -9.92
N GLY A 253 -6.52 11.37 -9.19
CA GLY A 253 -7.01 12.23 -8.09
C GLY A 253 -7.59 11.43 -6.91
N GLY A 254 -7.16 10.17 -6.77
CA GLY A 254 -7.58 9.30 -5.69
C GLY A 254 -7.06 9.75 -4.33
N ARG A 255 -7.52 9.07 -3.28
CA ARG A 255 -7.06 9.32 -1.91
C ARG A 255 -5.56 9.08 -1.78
N LEU A 256 -4.85 10.03 -1.19
CA LEU A 256 -3.42 9.88 -0.87
C LEU A 256 -3.19 8.68 0.04
N VAL A 257 -2.12 7.93 -0.23
CA VAL A 257 -1.71 6.77 0.57
C VAL A 257 -0.40 7.11 1.26
N SER A 258 -0.39 7.08 2.60
CA SER A 258 0.82 7.30 3.38
C SER A 258 1.68 6.03 3.34
N VAL A 259 2.92 6.15 2.86
CA VAL A 259 3.90 5.07 2.85
C VAL A 259 4.66 5.11 4.16
N LEU A 260 4.56 4.04 4.92
CA LEU A 260 5.19 3.90 6.24
C LEU A 260 6.61 3.34 6.11
N SER A 261 7.47 3.65 7.07
CA SER A 261 8.77 3.00 7.27
C SER A 261 8.64 1.91 8.32
N ALA A 262 8.90 0.66 7.97
CA ALA A 262 8.87 -0.44 8.93
C ALA A 262 9.86 -0.25 10.08
N GLU A 263 11.04 0.33 9.78
CA GLU A 263 12.10 0.54 10.77
C GLU A 263 11.73 1.55 11.84
N HIS A 264 10.81 2.46 11.53
CA HIS A 264 10.40 3.54 12.42
C HIS A 264 9.01 3.33 13.03
N LEU A 265 8.35 2.20 12.73
CA LEU A 265 7.06 1.87 13.32
C LEU A 265 7.13 1.55 14.81
N LEU A 266 8.30 1.12 15.27
CA LEU A 266 8.55 0.80 16.67
C LEU A 266 9.54 1.80 17.25
N ASP A 267 9.30 2.20 18.48
CA ASP A 267 10.25 2.98 19.25
C ASP A 267 11.42 2.11 19.75
N GLU A 268 12.37 2.73 20.45
CA GLU A 268 13.54 2.05 20.99
C GLU A 268 13.17 0.96 22.02
N GLU A 269 12.11 1.16 22.81
CA GLU A 269 11.69 0.24 23.87
C GLU A 269 11.07 -1.05 23.28
N LEU A 270 10.16 -0.90 22.31
CA LEU A 270 9.57 -2.01 21.58
C LEU A 270 10.62 -2.74 20.73
N THR A 271 11.57 -2.01 20.15
CA THR A 271 12.70 -2.60 19.42
C THR A 271 13.65 -3.40 20.32
N ALA A 272 13.89 -2.94 21.56
CA ALA A 272 14.62 -3.71 22.57
C ALA A 272 13.85 -4.99 22.96
N THR A 273 12.52 -4.94 23.00
CA THR A 273 11.66 -6.10 23.25
C THR A 273 11.74 -7.13 22.11
N LEU A 274 11.74 -6.70 20.85
CA LEU A 274 12.01 -7.57 19.69
C LEU A 274 13.36 -8.29 19.82
N SER A 275 14.41 -7.53 20.15
CA SER A 275 15.77 -8.05 20.26
C SER A 275 15.91 -9.10 21.39
N ARG A 276 15.22 -8.88 22.52
CA ARG A 276 15.15 -9.85 23.63
C ARG A 276 14.37 -11.10 23.26
N ALA A 277 13.23 -10.95 22.58
CA ALA A 277 12.43 -12.09 22.11
C ALA A 277 13.22 -12.99 21.13
N ALA A 278 14.09 -12.39 20.33
CA ALA A 278 14.99 -13.10 19.40
C ALA A 278 16.20 -13.78 20.07
N ALA A 279 16.48 -13.50 21.36
CA ALA A 279 17.72 -13.91 22.04
C ALA A 279 17.66 -15.29 22.76
N ARG A 280 16.56 -16.06 22.66
CA ARG A 280 16.53 -17.47 23.10
C ARG A 280 17.28 -18.38 22.08
N PRO A 281 17.93 -19.47 22.54
CA PRO A 281 19.21 -19.89 21.97
C PRO A 281 19.15 -20.24 20.49
N ARG A 282 20.08 -19.61 19.79
CA ARG A 282 20.30 -19.63 18.35
C ARG A 282 21.28 -20.75 18.02
N ALA A 283 20.82 -21.78 17.31
CA ALA A 283 21.70 -22.53 16.42
C ALA A 283 21.81 -21.76 15.10
N ALA A 284 23.05 -21.46 14.75
CA ALA A 284 23.54 -20.76 13.57
C ALA A 284 22.60 -20.66 12.35
N ALA A 285 22.30 -19.43 11.96
CA ALA A 285 22.22 -19.06 10.55
C ALA A 285 22.56 -17.58 10.40
N ALA A 286 23.86 -17.28 10.34
CA ALA A 286 24.33 -16.10 9.63
C ALA A 286 24.00 -16.33 8.14
N ARG A 287 22.78 -16.01 7.72
CA ARG A 287 22.43 -16.06 6.30
C ARG A 287 23.00 -14.82 5.64
N ARG A 288 24.19 -15.03 5.06
CA ARG A 288 24.69 -14.37 3.86
C ARG A 288 23.50 -13.84 3.06
N SER A 289 23.46 -12.54 2.75
CA SER A 289 22.38 -11.86 2.04
C SER A 289 21.93 -12.67 0.81
N ALA A 290 20.99 -13.59 1.03
CA ALA A 290 20.49 -14.47 0.01
C ALA A 290 19.42 -13.66 -0.69
N ARG A 291 19.56 -13.47 -2.01
CA ARG A 291 18.49 -12.89 -2.81
C ARG A 291 17.23 -13.70 -2.54
N THR A 292 16.24 -13.04 -1.95
CA THR A 292 14.91 -13.61 -1.71
C THR A 292 13.99 -13.10 -2.82
N GLU A 293 13.13 -13.98 -3.31
CA GLU A 293 12.12 -13.65 -4.30
C GLU A 293 10.76 -13.52 -3.61
N PRO A 294 10.08 -12.37 -3.71
CA PRO A 294 8.74 -12.22 -3.17
C PRO A 294 7.73 -12.91 -4.09
N LEU A 295 6.92 -13.79 -3.51
CA LEU A 295 5.87 -14.56 -4.17
C LEU A 295 4.52 -14.27 -3.51
N LEU A 296 3.47 -14.10 -4.30
CA LEU A 296 2.09 -14.03 -3.82
C LEU A 296 1.48 -15.42 -3.74
N LEU A 297 1.00 -15.81 -2.57
CA LEU A 297 0.25 -17.04 -2.37
C LEU A 297 -1.22 -16.82 -2.73
N ILE A 298 -1.70 -17.60 -3.69
CA ILE A 298 -3.06 -17.55 -4.22
C ILE A 298 -3.72 -18.92 -4.12
N GLU A 299 -5.04 -18.93 -4.25
CA GLU A 299 -5.84 -20.14 -4.44
C GLU A 299 -6.48 -20.11 -5.82
N SER A 300 -6.37 -21.22 -6.55
CA SER A 300 -7.05 -21.41 -7.83
C SER A 300 -7.38 -22.90 -7.99
N ALA A 301 -8.62 -23.19 -8.37
CA ALA A 301 -9.17 -24.54 -8.45
C ALA A 301 -9.03 -25.33 -7.13
N GLY A 302 -9.12 -24.65 -5.98
CA GLY A 302 -8.92 -25.25 -4.65
C GLY A 302 -7.46 -25.65 -4.34
N GLN A 303 -6.50 -25.29 -5.19
CA GLN A 303 -5.07 -25.51 -4.97
C GLN A 303 -4.37 -24.22 -4.53
N ARG A 304 -3.43 -24.34 -3.58
CA ARG A 304 -2.53 -23.23 -3.23
C ARG A 304 -1.39 -23.15 -4.23
N LEU A 305 -1.26 -22.00 -4.88
CA LEU A 305 -0.23 -21.70 -5.86
C LEU A 305 0.53 -20.44 -5.43
N ALA A 306 1.74 -20.28 -5.95
CA ALA A 306 2.55 -19.09 -5.77
C ALA A 306 2.74 -18.38 -7.11
N PHE A 307 2.67 -17.05 -7.12
CA PHE A 307 2.86 -16.23 -8.31
C PHE A 307 3.97 -15.21 -8.08
N PRO A 308 4.96 -15.08 -8.98
CA PRO A 308 6.03 -14.09 -8.86
C PRO A 308 5.49 -12.68 -8.72
N LEU A 309 5.82 -12.01 -7.62
CA LEU A 309 5.19 -10.73 -7.34
C LEU A 309 5.62 -9.64 -8.30
N ALA A 310 6.84 -9.72 -8.83
CA ALA A 310 7.35 -8.82 -9.85
C ALA A 310 6.50 -8.81 -11.14
N ALA A 311 5.75 -9.89 -11.42
CA ALA A 311 4.89 -9.98 -12.59
C ALA A 311 3.46 -9.46 -12.34
N ILE A 312 3.10 -9.13 -11.10
CA ILE A 312 1.77 -8.65 -10.74
C ILE A 312 1.78 -7.12 -10.70
N ARG A 313 1.17 -6.48 -11.69
CA ARG A 313 1.05 -5.01 -11.74
C ARG A 313 0.02 -4.45 -10.75
N ARG A 314 -1.04 -5.20 -10.47
CA ARG A 314 -2.10 -4.79 -9.54
C ARG A 314 -2.88 -6.00 -9.00
N LEU A 315 -3.32 -5.91 -7.76
CA LEU A 315 -4.39 -6.75 -7.23
C LEU A 315 -5.70 -5.97 -7.20
N ALA A 316 -6.81 -6.51 -7.69
CA ALA A 316 -8.11 -5.82 -7.71
C ALA A 316 -9.26 -6.74 -7.24
N PRO A 317 -10.37 -6.18 -6.73
CA PRO A 317 -11.57 -6.97 -6.49
C PRO A 317 -12.12 -7.52 -7.82
N ALA A 318 -12.76 -8.69 -7.76
CA ALA A 318 -13.47 -9.21 -8.92
C ALA A 318 -14.66 -8.29 -9.27
N PRO A 319 -14.83 -7.90 -10.55
CA PRO A 319 -15.90 -7.01 -10.97
C PRO A 319 -17.25 -7.72 -10.94
N ALA A 320 -18.33 -6.98 -10.66
CA ALA A 320 -19.68 -7.54 -10.62
C ALA A 320 -20.21 -7.93 -12.01
N ARG A 321 -19.69 -7.32 -13.09
CA ARG A 321 -20.02 -7.65 -14.48
C ARG A 321 -18.78 -7.56 -15.36
N LEU A 322 -18.74 -8.43 -16.36
CA LEU A 322 -17.73 -8.44 -17.43
C LEU A 322 -18.44 -8.15 -18.76
N THR A 323 -17.73 -7.50 -19.67
CA THR A 323 -18.20 -7.31 -21.05
C THR A 323 -17.82 -8.55 -21.86
N PRO A 324 -18.77 -9.37 -22.32
CA PRO A 324 -18.44 -10.62 -23.00
C PRO A 324 -17.75 -10.35 -24.34
N LEU A 325 -16.81 -11.22 -24.71
CA LEU A 325 -16.19 -11.22 -26.03
C LEU A 325 -16.84 -12.30 -26.91
N PRO A 326 -17.34 -11.95 -28.11
CA PRO A 326 -17.91 -12.93 -29.01
C PRO A 326 -16.84 -13.93 -29.46
N GLN A 327 -17.19 -15.21 -29.49
CA GLN A 327 -16.33 -16.31 -29.93
C GLN A 327 -15.01 -16.46 -29.13
N ALA A 328 -14.94 -15.88 -27.93
CA ALA A 328 -13.77 -16.04 -27.07
C ALA A 328 -13.69 -17.46 -26.48
N PRO A 329 -12.47 -17.98 -26.27
CA PRO A 329 -12.25 -19.22 -25.51
C PRO A 329 -12.94 -19.19 -24.14
N ALA A 330 -13.41 -20.34 -23.65
CA ALA A 330 -14.20 -20.39 -22.40
C ALA A 330 -13.46 -19.86 -21.17
N PHE A 331 -12.12 -19.96 -21.15
CA PHE A 331 -11.29 -19.41 -20.07
C PHE A 331 -11.18 -17.87 -20.11
N LEU A 332 -11.54 -17.22 -21.22
CA LEU A 332 -11.55 -15.77 -21.36
C LEU A 332 -12.96 -15.27 -21.07
N LEU A 333 -13.19 -14.82 -19.84
CA LEU A 333 -14.51 -14.44 -19.34
C LEU A 333 -15.07 -13.16 -19.98
N GLY A 334 -14.18 -12.29 -20.49
CA GLY A 334 -14.54 -11.05 -21.18
C GLY A 334 -13.55 -9.93 -20.90
N LEU A 335 -14.00 -8.69 -21.04
CA LEU A 335 -13.27 -7.47 -20.73
C LEU A 335 -13.81 -6.81 -19.46
N THR A 336 -12.93 -6.13 -18.72
CA THR A 336 -13.29 -5.25 -17.62
C THR A 336 -12.56 -3.92 -17.71
N GLY A 337 -13.18 -2.85 -17.23
CA GLY A 337 -12.55 -1.53 -17.18
C GLY A 337 -11.67 -1.40 -15.93
N LEU A 338 -10.37 -1.19 -16.11
CA LEU A 338 -9.44 -0.87 -15.03
C LEU A 338 -8.81 0.50 -15.31
N HIS A 339 -9.19 1.51 -14.51
CA HIS A 339 -8.81 2.92 -14.71
C HIS A 339 -9.10 3.48 -16.11
N GLY A 340 -10.20 3.04 -16.74
CA GLY A 340 -10.61 3.52 -18.06
C GLY A 340 -10.01 2.73 -19.22
N GLU A 341 -9.12 1.76 -18.97
CA GLU A 341 -8.59 0.85 -19.98
C GLU A 341 -9.35 -0.49 -19.97
N ALA A 342 -9.59 -1.06 -21.14
CA ALA A 342 -10.23 -2.36 -21.30
C ALA A 342 -9.19 -3.48 -21.13
N VAL A 343 -9.32 -4.26 -20.06
CA VAL A 343 -8.40 -5.34 -19.70
C VAL A 343 -9.12 -6.70 -19.83
N PRO A 344 -8.55 -7.67 -20.56
CA PRO A 344 -9.11 -9.02 -20.65
C PRO A 344 -9.02 -9.76 -19.32
N VAL A 345 -10.10 -10.47 -18.97
CA VAL A 345 -10.21 -11.27 -17.75
C VAL A 345 -10.16 -12.75 -18.09
N ILE A 346 -9.20 -13.46 -17.52
CA ILE A 346 -8.93 -14.87 -17.71
C ILE A 346 -9.24 -15.61 -16.40
N ASP A 347 -10.11 -16.62 -16.45
CA ASP A 347 -10.33 -17.52 -15.32
C ASP A 347 -9.14 -18.51 -15.21
N LEU A 348 -8.28 -18.28 -14.22
CA LEU A 348 -7.10 -19.11 -14.00
C LEU A 348 -7.49 -20.52 -13.56
N SER A 349 -8.55 -20.65 -12.75
CA SER A 349 -9.04 -21.95 -12.27
C SER A 349 -9.55 -22.78 -13.45
N LEU A 350 -10.30 -22.15 -14.36
CA LEU A 350 -10.78 -22.78 -15.59
C LEU A 350 -9.64 -23.13 -16.53
N HIS A 351 -8.62 -22.27 -16.63
CA HIS A 351 -7.43 -22.53 -17.44
C HIS A 351 -6.61 -23.72 -16.92
N LEU A 352 -6.38 -23.81 -15.61
CA LEU A 352 -5.53 -24.84 -15.00
C LEU A 352 -6.24 -26.18 -14.82
N SER A 353 -7.53 -26.18 -14.48
CA SER A 353 -8.26 -27.39 -14.06
C SER A 353 -9.49 -27.73 -14.89
N GLY A 354 -9.92 -26.84 -15.79
CA GLY A 354 -11.20 -26.97 -16.49
C GLY A 354 -12.42 -26.66 -15.62
N ARG A 355 -12.24 -26.24 -14.36
CA ARG A 355 -13.32 -25.85 -13.44
C ARG A 355 -13.25 -24.36 -13.14
N ALA A 356 -14.38 -23.68 -13.28
CA ALA A 356 -14.49 -22.25 -13.01
C ALA A 356 -14.20 -21.91 -11.54
N ALA A 357 -13.71 -20.69 -11.32
CA ALA A 357 -13.42 -20.17 -9.99
C ALA A 357 -14.67 -20.14 -9.08
N ALA A 358 -14.50 -20.47 -7.80
CA ALA A 358 -15.60 -20.43 -6.84
C ALA A 358 -16.04 -18.98 -6.54
N PRO A 359 -17.36 -18.67 -6.52
CA PRO A 359 -17.84 -17.32 -6.27
C PRO A 359 -17.66 -16.89 -4.80
N GLY A 360 -17.32 -15.62 -4.57
CA GLY A 360 -17.44 -14.95 -3.26
C GLY A 360 -16.16 -14.42 -2.62
N ARG A 361 -14.97 -14.93 -3.00
CA ARG A 361 -13.66 -14.43 -2.51
C ARG A 361 -12.69 -14.03 -3.62
N SER A 362 -13.13 -14.13 -4.86
CA SER A 362 -12.28 -14.02 -6.03
C SER A 362 -11.59 -12.65 -6.12
N ARG A 363 -10.39 -12.65 -6.70
CA ARG A 363 -9.58 -11.45 -6.93
C ARG A 363 -9.04 -11.48 -8.35
N LEU A 364 -8.79 -10.29 -8.91
CA LEU A 364 -8.06 -10.14 -10.16
C LEU A 364 -6.60 -9.85 -9.85
N LEU A 365 -5.70 -10.70 -10.35
CA LEU A 365 -4.27 -10.41 -10.47
C LEU A 365 -4.04 -9.80 -11.85
N VAL A 366 -3.86 -8.48 -11.91
CA VAL A 366 -3.47 -7.80 -13.14
C VAL A 366 -1.98 -8.02 -13.34
N VAL A 367 -1.64 -8.62 -14.47
CA VAL A 367 -0.29 -8.98 -14.87
C VAL A 367 -0.02 -8.42 -16.25
N GLU A 368 1.25 -8.24 -16.58
CA GLU A 368 1.62 -7.93 -17.96
C GLU A 368 1.90 -9.21 -18.72
N ILE A 369 1.29 -9.34 -19.89
CA ILE A 369 1.43 -10.48 -20.79
C ILE A 369 1.74 -9.94 -22.17
N ALA A 370 2.94 -10.23 -22.68
CA ALA A 370 3.42 -9.78 -23.99
C ALA A 370 3.27 -8.26 -24.25
N GLY A 371 3.51 -7.43 -23.23
CA GLY A 371 3.42 -5.97 -23.32
C GLY A 371 2.01 -5.39 -23.12
N ALA A 372 1.01 -6.22 -22.82
CA ALA A 372 -0.36 -5.79 -22.55
C ALA A 372 -0.86 -6.25 -21.17
N ASP A 373 -1.70 -5.45 -20.53
CA ASP A 373 -2.29 -5.80 -19.24
C ASP A 373 -3.37 -6.89 -19.44
N ALA A 374 -3.33 -7.93 -18.61
CA ALA A 374 -4.34 -8.98 -18.53
C ALA A 374 -4.66 -9.26 -17.06
N ALA A 375 -5.91 -9.61 -16.76
CA ALA A 375 -6.37 -9.88 -15.40
C ALA A 375 -6.66 -11.37 -15.21
N LEU A 376 -5.93 -12.03 -14.30
CA LEU A 376 -6.17 -13.40 -13.89
C LEU A 376 -7.16 -13.42 -12.73
N LEU A 377 -8.33 -14.02 -12.92
CA LEU A 377 -9.28 -14.31 -11.85
C LEU A 377 -8.79 -15.52 -11.05
N VAL A 378 -8.59 -15.32 -9.75
CA VAL A 378 -8.19 -16.36 -8.79
C VAL A 378 -9.25 -16.50 -7.70
N ASP A 379 -9.35 -17.66 -7.05
CA ASP A 379 -10.36 -17.97 -6.04
C ASP A 379 -10.12 -17.14 -4.76
N ALA A 380 -8.87 -17.01 -4.33
CA ALA A 380 -8.47 -16.22 -3.18
C ALA A 380 -7.00 -15.78 -3.25
N VAL A 381 -6.66 -14.75 -2.48
CA VAL A 381 -5.27 -14.38 -2.17
C VAL A 381 -5.05 -14.64 -0.68
N HIS A 382 -4.03 -15.42 -0.35
CA HIS A 382 -3.74 -15.84 1.02
C HIS A 382 -2.70 -14.96 1.71
N GLY A 383 -1.71 -14.48 0.97
CA GLY A 383 -0.65 -13.65 1.53
C GLY A 383 0.59 -13.60 0.66
N LEU A 384 1.67 -13.07 1.20
CA LEU A 384 2.96 -12.93 0.54
C LEU A 384 4.00 -13.81 1.23
N VAL A 385 4.96 -14.33 0.49
CA VAL A 385 6.13 -14.99 1.07
C VAL A 385 7.41 -14.53 0.37
N ARG A 386 8.44 -14.19 1.16
CA ARG A 386 9.81 -14.08 0.65
C ARG A 386 10.46 -15.46 0.63
N ALA A 387 10.63 -16.02 -0.56
CA ALA A 387 11.23 -17.32 -0.78
C ALA A 387 12.73 -17.17 -1.03
N PRO A 388 13.62 -17.74 -0.19
CA PRO A 388 15.05 -17.79 -0.50
C PRO A 388 15.30 -18.68 -1.71
N ALA A 389 16.34 -18.38 -2.49
CA ALA A 389 16.67 -19.15 -3.70
C ALA A 389 16.82 -20.67 -3.45
N GLU A 390 17.28 -21.05 -2.26
CA GLU A 390 17.45 -22.45 -1.83
C GLU A 390 16.12 -23.20 -1.61
N SER A 391 15.02 -22.51 -1.33
CA SER A 391 13.70 -23.14 -1.17
C SER A 391 12.93 -23.24 -2.49
N LEU A 392 13.52 -22.77 -3.59
CA LEU A 392 12.92 -22.74 -4.92
C LEU A 392 13.63 -23.73 -5.84
N ALA A 393 12.97 -24.85 -6.11
CA ALA A 393 13.46 -25.86 -7.03
C ALA A 393 12.78 -25.73 -8.40
N LYS A 394 13.42 -26.24 -9.45
CA LYS A 394 12.76 -26.43 -10.75
C LYS A 394 11.63 -27.43 -10.59
N ALA A 395 10.46 -27.15 -11.17
CA ALA A 395 9.37 -28.12 -11.14
C ALA A 395 9.77 -29.39 -11.92
N PRO A 396 9.39 -30.59 -11.46
CA PRO A 396 9.50 -31.79 -12.27
C PRO A 396 8.65 -31.62 -13.55
N PRO A 397 8.94 -32.35 -14.64
CA PRO A 397 8.11 -32.29 -15.84
C PRO A 397 6.70 -32.83 -15.53
N LEU A 398 5.73 -31.92 -15.40
CA LEU A 398 4.35 -32.21 -14.97
C LEU A 398 3.37 -32.45 -16.13
N GLY A 399 3.85 -32.89 -17.30
CA GLY A 399 3.01 -33.06 -18.50
C GLY A 399 2.59 -31.74 -19.16
N THR A 400 1.91 -31.82 -20.31
CA THR A 400 1.59 -30.67 -21.17
C THR A 400 0.49 -29.76 -20.62
N GLU A 401 -0.38 -30.26 -19.73
CA GLU A 401 -1.50 -29.50 -19.16
C GLU A 401 -1.07 -28.54 -18.04
N THR A 402 0.13 -28.74 -17.50
CA THR A 402 0.69 -28.00 -16.36
C THR A 402 1.82 -27.05 -16.77
N ALA A 403 1.88 -26.71 -18.08
CA ALA A 403 2.98 -25.98 -18.71
C ALA A 403 3.30 -24.63 -18.05
N ALA A 404 2.32 -23.99 -17.39
CA ALA A 404 2.50 -22.73 -16.69
C ALA A 404 3.29 -22.84 -15.36
N ILE A 405 3.68 -24.05 -14.90
CA ILE A 405 4.37 -24.26 -13.63
C ILE A 405 5.87 -24.44 -13.87
N GLY A 406 6.65 -23.40 -13.58
CA GLY A 406 8.10 -23.43 -13.80
C GLY A 406 8.89 -23.95 -12.60
N ARG A 407 8.39 -23.71 -11.38
CA ARG A 407 9.14 -23.92 -10.14
C ARG A 407 8.27 -24.45 -9.01
N VAL A 408 8.91 -24.95 -7.97
CA VAL A 408 8.30 -25.48 -6.76
C VAL A 408 8.92 -24.78 -5.56
N LEU A 409 8.07 -24.25 -4.68
CA LEU A 409 8.42 -23.64 -3.41
C LEU A 409 8.21 -24.65 -2.29
N GLN A 410 9.24 -24.91 -1.49
CA GLN A 410 9.12 -25.66 -0.24
C GLN A 410 8.87 -24.69 0.92
N LEU A 411 7.76 -24.86 1.64
CA LEU A 411 7.40 -24.11 2.84
C LEU A 411 7.56 -25.01 4.09
N GLY A 412 8.16 -24.45 5.16
CA GLY A 412 8.39 -25.18 6.42
C GLY A 412 9.48 -26.25 6.33
N ASP A 413 9.35 -27.32 7.10
CA ASP A 413 10.28 -28.47 7.18
C ASP A 413 10.26 -29.38 5.93
N GLY A 414 9.89 -28.85 4.76
CA GLY A 414 9.89 -29.57 3.49
C GLY A 414 8.63 -30.39 3.17
N MET A 415 7.60 -30.35 4.04
CA MET A 415 6.37 -31.12 3.86
C MET A 415 5.27 -30.40 3.05
N GLU A 416 5.24 -29.06 3.06
CA GLU A 416 4.31 -28.30 2.21
C GLU A 416 5.01 -27.83 0.93
N VAL A 417 4.53 -28.35 -0.20
CA VAL A 417 5.04 -28.04 -1.52
C VAL A 417 4.02 -27.15 -2.23
N THR A 418 4.42 -25.93 -2.58
CA THR A 418 3.59 -24.98 -3.34
C THR A 418 4.13 -24.80 -4.75
N LEU A 419 3.27 -24.91 -5.76
CA LEU A 419 3.68 -24.77 -7.15
C LEU A 419 3.77 -23.28 -7.52
N VAL A 420 4.85 -22.88 -8.19
CA VAL A 420 5.11 -21.50 -8.60
C VAL A 420 4.79 -21.35 -10.09
N ILE A 421 3.81 -20.49 -10.40
CA ILE A 421 3.41 -20.17 -11.76
C ILE A 421 4.48 -19.29 -12.42
N SER A 422 4.88 -19.65 -13.63
CA SER A 422 5.74 -18.86 -14.50
C SER A 422 4.87 -18.00 -15.40
N PRO A 423 4.96 -16.66 -15.33
CA PRO A 423 4.16 -15.76 -16.17
C PRO A 423 4.41 -15.97 -17.67
N ALA A 424 5.67 -16.21 -18.05
CA ALA A 424 6.04 -16.48 -19.44
C ALA A 424 5.41 -17.78 -19.94
N ASP A 425 5.53 -18.86 -19.15
CA ASP A 425 4.97 -20.15 -19.57
C ASP A 425 3.43 -20.17 -19.52
N LEU A 426 2.83 -19.36 -18.63
CA LEU A 426 1.38 -19.16 -18.59
C LEU A 426 0.87 -18.53 -19.90
N PHE A 427 1.59 -17.55 -20.45
CA PHE A 427 1.24 -16.96 -21.74
C PHE A 427 1.28 -17.98 -22.88
N ASP A 428 2.37 -18.73 -22.98
CA ASP A 428 2.53 -19.76 -24.00
C ASP A 428 1.43 -20.82 -23.91
N ALA A 429 1.05 -21.20 -22.68
CA ALA A 429 -0.05 -22.13 -22.43
C ALA A 429 -1.41 -21.56 -22.86
N LEU A 430 -1.67 -20.28 -22.60
CA LEU A 430 -2.90 -19.58 -23.00
C LEU A 430 -3.03 -19.50 -24.53
N GLN A 431 -1.95 -19.18 -25.25
CA GLN A 431 -1.95 -19.12 -26.71
C GLN A 431 -2.27 -20.49 -27.33
N ARG A 432 -1.62 -21.56 -26.85
CA ARG A 432 -1.85 -22.93 -27.36
C ARG A 432 -3.30 -23.37 -27.18
N LYS A 433 -3.90 -23.12 -26.00
CA LYS A 433 -5.31 -23.46 -25.74
C LYS A 433 -6.28 -22.62 -26.58
N SER A 434 -5.97 -21.35 -26.83
CA SER A 434 -6.78 -20.50 -27.71
C SER A 434 -6.80 -21.04 -29.15
N ILE A 435 -5.65 -21.41 -29.69
CA ILE A 435 -5.51 -21.97 -31.05
C ILE A 435 -6.24 -23.32 -31.16
N ALA A 436 -6.09 -24.20 -30.15
CA ALA A 436 -6.75 -25.51 -30.15
C ALA A 436 -8.29 -25.42 -30.12
N GLN A 437 -8.85 -24.39 -29.47
CA GLN A 437 -10.31 -24.19 -29.38
C GLN A 437 -10.90 -23.46 -30.60
N THR A 438 -10.09 -22.67 -31.33
CA THR A 438 -10.53 -21.95 -32.54
C THR A 438 -10.27 -22.74 -33.84
N GLY A 439 -9.33 -23.69 -33.86
CA GLY A 439 -8.97 -24.50 -35.04
C GLY A 439 -9.88 -25.67 -35.40
N GLY A 440 -11.08 -25.77 -34.80
CA GLY A 440 -11.96 -26.95 -34.91
C GLY A 440 -13.05 -26.87 -35.98
N LYS A 441 -12.72 -26.69 -37.27
CA LYS A 441 -13.52 -27.23 -38.39
C LYS A 441 -12.69 -27.28 -39.69
N PRO A 442 -12.25 -28.46 -40.18
CA PRO A 442 -11.80 -28.57 -41.56
C PRO A 442 -13.01 -28.38 -42.48
N ALA A 443 -12.91 -27.45 -43.42
CA ALA A 443 -13.82 -27.39 -44.56
C ALA A 443 -13.67 -28.71 -45.34
N GLN A 444 -14.72 -29.52 -45.36
CA GLN A 444 -14.81 -30.62 -46.31
C GLN A 444 -14.95 -30.00 -47.71
N PRO A 445 -14.08 -30.36 -48.67
CA PRO A 445 -14.30 -29.99 -50.06
C PRO A 445 -15.42 -30.88 -50.62
N GLU A 446 -16.47 -30.28 -51.17
CA GLU A 446 -17.37 -30.93 -52.12
C GLU A 446 -16.79 -30.87 -53.53
#